data_AF-A0A5K7Y559-F1
#
_entry.id   AF-A0A5K7Y559-F1
#
_cell.length_a   1.000
_cell.length_b   1.000
_cell.length_c   1.000
_cell.angle_alpha   90.00
_cell.angle_beta   90.00
_cell.angle_gamma   90.00
#
_symmetry.space_group_name_H-M   'P 1'
#
loop_
_entity.id
_entity.type
_entity.pdbx_description
1 polymer ?
#
loop_
_entity_poly.entity_id
_entity_poly.type
_entity_poly.pdbx_seq_one_letter_code
_entity_poly.pdbx_strand_id
1 'polypeptide(L)'
;MRWFSSYRLHGHSLAPRLPQHSLIISMRWPSRWRLTPGATVVVEHPRLGQLVKRLHRIDDNGRLWLRGEHPDGLSSEQMGPVSRQCIKGRVVFSVAATPSSHQLRHGA
;
A
#
# COMPACT_ATOMS: atom_id res chain seq x y z
N MET A 1 -17.57 12.85 9.77
CA MET A 1 -16.22 12.27 9.64
C MET A 1 -16.33 10.86 9.08
N ARG A 2 -15.64 10.53 7.98
CA ARG A 2 -15.55 9.15 7.47
C ARG A 2 -14.30 8.49 8.06
N TRP A 3 -14.50 7.49 8.91
CA TRP A 3 -13.43 6.74 9.57
C TRP A 3 -12.83 5.66 8.67
N PHE A 4 -13.64 5.12 7.76
CA PHE A 4 -13.25 4.05 6.85
C PHE A 4 -13.45 4.45 5.40
N SER A 5 -12.57 3.93 4.54
CA SER A 5 -12.64 4.06 3.09
C SER A 5 -12.35 2.72 2.45
N SER A 6 -13.13 2.34 1.44
CA SER A 6 -12.89 1.16 0.62
C SER A 6 -12.15 1.52 -0.66
N TYR A 7 -11.20 0.69 -1.08
CA TYR A 7 -10.48 0.84 -2.34
C TYR A 7 -10.43 -0.48 -3.07
N ARG A 8 -10.52 -0.44 -4.40
CA ARG A 8 -10.16 -1.54 -5.28
C ARG A 8 -8.73 -1.33 -5.74
N LEU A 9 -7.90 -2.37 -5.65
CA LEU A 9 -6.51 -2.29 -6.08
C LEU A 9 -6.42 -2.33 -7.61
N HIS A 10 -5.61 -1.41 -8.14
CA HIS A 10 -5.22 -1.36 -9.54
C HIS A 10 -3.70 -1.56 -9.62
N GLY A 11 -3.25 -2.46 -10.50
CA GLY A 11 -1.86 -2.88 -10.63
C GLY A 11 -1.43 -3.99 -9.67
N HIS A 12 -0.16 -4.39 -9.79
CA HIS A 12 0.37 -5.62 -9.19
C HIS A 12 1.32 -5.40 -8.01
N SER A 13 1.49 -4.16 -7.54
CA SER A 13 2.56 -3.82 -6.59
C SER A 13 2.52 -4.57 -5.24
N LEU A 14 1.38 -5.15 -4.85
CA LEU A 14 1.24 -5.93 -3.62
C LEU A 14 1.00 -7.42 -3.88
N ALA A 15 1.06 -7.86 -5.13
CA ALA A 15 0.99 -9.27 -5.49
C ALA A 15 2.27 -10.01 -5.01
N PRO A 16 2.19 -11.33 -4.72
CA PRO A 16 0.99 -12.18 -4.81
C PRO A 16 0.02 -12.02 -3.64
N ARG A 17 0.42 -11.35 -2.54
CA ARG A 17 -0.38 -11.25 -1.31
C ARG A 17 -1.73 -10.56 -1.52
N LEU A 18 -1.73 -9.46 -2.28
CA LEU A 18 -2.93 -8.72 -2.69
C LEU A 18 -2.85 -8.47 -4.20
N PRO A 19 -3.41 -9.37 -5.01
CA PRO A 19 -3.41 -9.22 -6.46
C PRO A 19 -4.28 -8.04 -6.91
N GLN A 20 -4.17 -7.69 -8.19
CA GLN A 20 -5.03 -6.71 -8.81
C GLN A 20 -6.51 -7.08 -8.60
N HIS A 21 -7.37 -6.06 -8.51
CA HIS A 21 -8.81 -6.17 -8.23
C HIS A 21 -9.19 -6.59 -6.81
N SER A 22 -8.23 -6.85 -5.93
CA SER A 22 -8.48 -7.04 -4.49
C SER A 22 -9.17 -5.80 -3.90
N LEU A 23 -9.96 -6.01 -2.85
CA LEU A 23 -10.61 -4.95 -2.09
C LEU A 23 -9.87 -4.75 -0.77
N ILE A 24 -9.66 -3.49 -0.40
CA ILE A 24 -9.11 -3.12 0.90
C ILE A 24 -10.03 -2.13 1.61
N ILE A 25 -10.08 -2.23 2.93
CA ILE A 25 -10.67 -1.21 3.79
C ILE A 25 -9.52 -0.55 4.55
N SER A 26 -9.38 0.75 4.36
CA SER A 26 -8.49 1.59 5.14
C SER A 26 -9.26 2.29 6.26
N MET A 27 -8.61 2.45 7.41
CA MET A 27 -9.09 3.27 8.50
C MET A 27 -8.22 4.52 8.60
N ARG A 28 -8.88 5.69 8.64
CA ARG A 28 -8.20 6.96 8.88
C ARG A 28 -7.62 6.94 10.28
N TRP A 29 -6.33 7.23 10.36
CA TRP A 29 -5.50 7.01 11.53
C TRP A 29 -5.92 7.93 12.70
N PRO A 30 -6.28 7.40 13.89
CA PRO A 30 -6.39 8.22 15.10
C PRO A 30 -4.98 8.63 15.52
N SER A 31 -4.73 9.93 15.76
CA SER A 31 -3.40 10.52 16.00
C SER A 31 -2.50 9.80 17.02
N ARG A 32 -3.09 8.96 17.88
CA ARG A 32 -2.42 8.18 18.93
C ARG A 32 -1.87 6.82 18.51
N TRP A 33 -2.28 6.25 17.37
CA TRP A 33 -1.76 4.94 16.96
C TRP A 33 -0.34 5.10 16.38
N ARG A 34 0.57 4.16 16.63
CA ARG A 34 1.92 4.21 16.05
C ARG A 34 1.98 3.50 14.70
N LEU A 35 2.46 4.19 13.67
CA LEU A 35 2.74 3.59 12.38
C LEU A 35 3.98 2.71 12.53
N THR A 36 3.84 1.41 12.29
CA THR A 36 4.93 0.44 12.43
C THR A 36 5.35 -0.10 11.06
N PRO A 37 6.65 -0.37 10.86
CA PRO A 37 7.11 -1.13 9.70
C PRO A 37 6.29 -2.41 9.49
N GLY A 38 6.06 -2.76 8.23
CA GLY A 38 5.19 -3.87 7.82
C GLY A 38 3.72 -3.51 7.63
N ALA A 39 3.24 -2.39 8.19
CA ALA A 39 1.87 -1.94 7.96
C ALA A 39 1.61 -1.63 6.48
N THR A 40 0.43 -2.00 5.97
CA THR A 40 -0.02 -1.57 4.63
C THR A 40 -0.81 -0.27 4.76
N VAL A 41 -0.48 0.72 3.94
CA VAL A 41 -1.02 2.07 4.03
C VAL A 41 -1.54 2.55 2.69
N VAL A 42 -2.60 3.36 2.76
CA VAL A 42 -3.02 4.20 1.63
C VAL A 42 -2.30 5.54 1.77
N VAL A 43 -1.58 5.93 0.74
CA VAL A 43 -0.80 7.17 0.69
C VAL A 43 -1.25 8.01 -0.49
N GLU A 44 -1.28 9.32 -0.31
CA GLU A 44 -1.35 10.29 -1.40
C GLU A 44 0.05 10.83 -1.63
N HIS A 45 0.75 10.24 -2.58
CA HIS A 45 2.12 10.61 -2.90
C HIS A 45 2.13 11.88 -3.76
N PRO A 46 2.92 12.91 -3.42
CA PRO A 46 2.86 14.22 -4.10
C PRO A 46 3.14 14.15 -5.61
N ARG A 47 3.92 13.15 -6.06
CA ARG A 47 4.25 12.96 -7.49
C ARG A 47 3.59 11.77 -8.17
N LEU A 48 3.17 10.77 -7.40
CA LEU A 48 2.72 9.47 -7.93
C LEU A 48 1.21 9.26 -7.71
N GLY A 49 0.54 10.23 -7.07
CA GLY A 49 -0.86 10.14 -6.70
C GLY A 49 -1.11 9.09 -5.62
N GLN A 50 -2.32 8.55 -5.64
CA GLN A 50 -2.77 7.59 -4.64
C GLN A 50 -2.13 6.21 -4.84
N LEU A 51 -1.46 5.70 -3.81
CA LEU A 51 -0.83 4.39 -3.81
C LEU A 51 -1.25 3.57 -2.58
N VAL A 52 -1.14 2.25 -2.72
CA VAL A 52 -1.21 1.30 -1.61
C VAL A 52 0.13 0.57 -1.52
N LYS A 53 0.84 0.75 -0.41
CA LYS A 53 2.21 0.24 -0.23
C LYS A 53 2.41 -0.28 1.19
N ARG A 54 3.44 -1.11 1.39
CA ARG A 54 3.89 -1.47 2.75
C ARG A 54 4.90 -0.45 3.26
N LEU A 55 4.75 -0.06 4.53
CA LEU A 55 5.77 0.69 5.23
C LEU A 55 7.00 -0.19 5.42
N HIS A 56 8.13 0.25 4.88
CA HIS A 56 9.40 -0.46 4.98
C HIS A 56 10.15 -0.05 6.25
N ARG A 57 10.39 1.25 6.40
CA ARG A 57 11.09 1.83 7.56
C ARG A 57 10.62 3.27 7.79
N ILE A 58 10.95 3.78 8.97
CA ILE A 58 10.81 5.18 9.32
C ILE A 58 12.24 5.67 9.58
N ASP A 59 12.66 6.74 8.93
CA ASP A 59 13.99 7.31 9.16
C ASP A 59 14.02 8.21 10.40
N ASP A 60 15.22 8.69 10.76
CA ASP A 60 15.44 9.51 11.96
C ASP A 60 14.69 10.86 11.90
N ASN A 61 14.34 11.32 10.70
CA ASN A 61 13.54 12.53 10.48
C ASN A 61 12.02 12.23 10.54
N GLY A 62 11.62 11.00 10.87
CA GLY A 62 10.23 10.57 10.93
C GLY A 62 9.58 10.43 9.55
N ARG A 63 10.35 10.44 8.45
CA ARG A 63 9.80 10.21 7.12
C ARG A 63 9.61 8.73 6.86
N LEU A 64 8.60 8.43 6.07
CA LEU A 64 8.10 7.08 5.84
C LEU A 64 8.65 6.57 4.52
N TRP A 65 9.40 5.48 4.57
CA TRP A 65 9.90 4.80 3.38
C TRP A 65 8.95 3.66 3.05
N LEU A 66 8.40 3.68 1.84
CA LEU A 66 7.38 2.72 1.39
C LEU A 66 8.00 1.74 0.40
N ARG A 67 7.50 0.51 0.34
CA ARG A 67 7.92 -0.48 -0.66
C ARG A 67 6.74 -1.21 -1.29
N GLY A 68 6.93 -1.63 -2.55
CA GLY A 68 6.12 -2.69 -3.15
C GLY A 68 6.53 -4.07 -2.63
N GLU A 69 5.69 -5.08 -2.88
CA GLU A 69 6.00 -6.50 -2.67
C GLU A 69 6.33 -7.21 -3.99
N HIS A 70 5.91 -6.65 -5.13
CA HIS A 70 6.23 -7.19 -6.45
C HIS A 70 7.68 -6.85 -6.87
N PRO A 71 8.46 -7.80 -7.42
CA PRO A 71 9.85 -7.57 -7.84
C PRO A 71 10.00 -6.43 -8.86
N ASP A 72 9.10 -6.37 -9.85
CA ASP A 72 9.11 -5.33 -10.89
C ASP A 72 8.39 -4.02 -10.47
N GLY A 73 8.02 -3.91 -9.19
CA GLY A 73 7.38 -2.71 -8.67
C GLY A 73 8.36 -1.57 -8.44
N LEU A 74 7.83 -0.34 -8.30
CA LEU A 74 8.64 0.81 -7.88
C LEU A 74 9.36 0.51 -6.56
N SER A 75 10.67 0.73 -6.56
CA SER A 75 11.52 0.58 -5.37
C SER A 75 11.23 1.67 -4.34
N SER A 76 11.71 1.46 -3.12
CA SER A 76 11.57 2.46 -2.04
C SER A 76 12.32 3.74 -2.37
N GLU A 77 13.44 3.62 -3.09
CA GLU A 77 14.35 4.69 -3.49
C GLU A 77 13.74 5.51 -4.64
N GLN A 78 13.10 4.83 -5.61
CA GLN A 78 12.40 5.50 -6.72
C GLN A 78 11.19 6.31 -6.24
N MET A 79 10.44 5.79 -5.26
CA MET A 79 9.35 6.56 -4.65
C MET A 79 9.90 7.71 -3.80
N GLY A 80 10.95 7.42 -3.02
CA GLY A 80 11.47 8.32 -2.00
C GLY A 80 10.63 8.31 -0.73
N PRO A 81 11.09 9.01 0.31
CA PRO A 81 10.36 9.10 1.57
C PRO A 81 9.16 10.03 1.47
N VAL A 82 8.06 9.68 2.16
CA VAL A 82 6.86 10.53 2.28
C VAL A 82 6.68 11.05 3.70
N SER A 83 6.00 12.20 3.85
CA SER A 83 5.61 12.69 5.16
C SER A 83 4.44 11.87 5.72
N ARG A 84 4.27 11.90 7.05
CA ARG A 84 3.09 11.29 7.70
C ARG A 84 1.77 11.88 7.23
N GLN A 85 1.75 13.14 6.77
CA GLN A 85 0.54 13.82 6.29
C GLN A 85 0.05 13.25 4.95
N CYS A 86 0.94 12.62 4.17
CA CYS A 86 0.58 11.90 2.96
C CYS A 86 -0.23 10.62 3.25
N ILE A 87 -0.19 10.09 4.47
CA ILE A 87 -0.92 8.87 4.84
C ILE A 87 -2.41 9.16 5.02
N LYS A 88 -3.23 8.55 4.19
CA LYS A 88 -4.70 8.66 4.26
C LYS A 88 -5.31 7.68 5.26
N GLY A 89 -4.68 6.52 5.45
CA GLY A 89 -5.12 5.52 6.42
C GLY A 89 -4.29 4.24 6.41
N ARG A 90 -4.46 3.42 7.45
CA ARG A 90 -3.93 2.06 7.51
C ARG A 90 -4.93 1.09 6.90
N VAL A 91 -4.48 0.14 6.09
CA VAL A 91 -5.31 -1.00 5.70
C VAL A 91 -5.53 -1.87 6.93
N VAL A 92 -6.80 -2.03 7.32
CA VAL A 92 -7.21 -2.84 8.49
C VAL A 92 -7.89 -4.13 8.08
N PHE A 93 -8.37 -4.21 6.84
CA PHE A 93 -8.98 -5.40 6.27
C PHE A 93 -8.72 -5.44 4.76
N SER A 94 -8.58 -6.65 4.22
CA SER A 94 -8.36 -6.86 2.80
C SER A 94 -8.93 -8.20 2.36
N VAL A 95 -9.54 -8.24 1.19
CA VAL A 95 -10.01 -9.45 0.51
C VAL A 95 -9.25 -9.56 -0.80
N ALA A 96 -8.45 -10.61 -0.92
CA ALA A 96 -7.74 -10.90 -2.16
C ALA A 96 -8.75 -11.25 -3.25
N ALA A 97 -8.58 -10.69 -4.45
CA ALA A 97 -9.29 -11.19 -5.61
C ALA A 97 -8.78 -12.60 -5.94
N THR A 98 -9.67 -13.48 -6.36
CA THR A 98 -9.29 -14.77 -6.94
C THR A 98 -8.40 -14.50 -8.15
N PRO A 99 -7.22 -15.12 -8.27
CA PRO A 99 -6.46 -15.05 -9.50
C PRO A 99 -7.35 -15.60 -10.62
N SER A 100 -7.68 -14.77 -11.61
CA SER A 100 -8.35 -15.25 -12.81
C SER A 100 -7.44 -16.26 -13.49
N SER A 101 -8.00 -17.40 -13.93
CA SER A 101 -7.27 -18.54 -14.51
C SER A 101 -6.35 -18.18 -15.69
N HIS A 102 -6.44 -16.96 -16.21
CA HIS A 102 -5.59 -16.43 -17.28
C HIS A 102 -4.14 -16.12 -16.84
N GLN A 103 -3.85 -16.01 -15.54
CA GLN A 103 -2.49 -15.69 -15.07
C GLN A 103 -1.59 -16.93 -14.88
N LEU A 104 -2.14 -18.14 -15.01
CA LEU A 104 -1.40 -19.41 -14.85
C LEU A 104 -0.68 -19.89 -16.13
N ARG A 105 -0.76 -19.17 -17.25
CA ARG A 105 -0.24 -19.63 -18.55
C ARG A 105 1.03 -18.93 -19.07
N HIS A 106 1.58 -17.95 -18.35
CA HIS A 106 2.86 -17.33 -18.71
C HIS A 106 3.92 -17.68 -17.68
N GLY A 107 4.43 -18.91 -17.80
CA GLY A 107 5.46 -19.49 -16.97
C GLY A 107 5.76 -20.90 -17.43
N ALA A 108 6.15 -21.04 -18.69
CA ALA A 108 6.75 -22.23 -19.29
C ALA A 108 8.00 -21.79 -20.06
#